data_AF-A0A3P6V661-F1
#
_entry.id   AF-A0A3P6V661-F1
#
_cell.length_a   1.000
_cell.length_b   1.000
_cell.length_c   1.000
_cell.angle_alpha   90.00
_cell.angle_beta   90.00
_cell.angle_gamma   90.00
#
_symmetry.space_group_name_H-M   'P 1'
#
loop_
_entity.id
_entity.type
_entity.pdbx_description
1 polymer ?
#
loop_
_entity_poly.entity_id
_entity_poly.type
_entity_poly.pdbx_seq_one_letter_code
_entity_poly.pdbx_strand_id
1 'polypeptide(L)'
;MKPHEFIAKYALIDCRYPYEYRGGHIKGALNIYDPVVLENSFFPKCPKTLKIMIEKIPIFYCEYSSARGPLLASHLRKSDRVRNYDKYPYLYYNEIYVLQGGYNSFYNSDDECFKDLCEPTGYVPMHDKMFADEFKIYHMRNVRNGIGLETGMFQTAVIKKNPDIRRSHSVPQMPESPTTSQFASMQSSPEKKLPSNTDDTNTTVSIPMLTNPRTPTGRKK
;
A
#
# COMPACT_ATOMS: atom_id res chain seq x y z
N MET A 1 -3.14 -5.18 25.24
CA MET A 1 -3.91 -3.95 25.03
C MET A 1 -5.39 -4.30 25.00
N LYS A 2 -6.23 -3.58 25.73
CA LYS A 2 -7.67 -3.88 25.78
C LYS A 2 -8.36 -3.45 24.47
N PRO A 3 -9.49 -4.04 24.06
CA PRO A 3 -10.15 -3.69 22.79
C PRO A 3 -10.48 -2.20 22.63
N HIS A 4 -10.91 -1.53 23.70
CA HIS A 4 -11.21 -0.10 23.67
C HIS A 4 -9.96 0.78 23.48
N GLU A 5 -8.82 0.38 24.05
CA GLU A 5 -7.54 1.05 23.85
C GLU A 5 -7.08 0.90 22.38
N PHE A 6 -7.35 -0.27 21.77
CA PHE A 6 -7.08 -0.50 20.36
C PHE A 6 -7.86 0.46 19.47
N ILE A 7 -9.19 0.53 19.65
CA ILE A 7 -10.08 1.36 18.81
C ILE A 7 -9.83 2.86 19.02
N ALA A 8 -9.36 3.25 20.20
CA ALA A 8 -8.95 4.63 20.48
C ALA A 8 -7.68 5.01 19.69
N LYS A 9 -6.70 4.10 19.59
CA LYS A 9 -5.40 4.35 18.96
C LYS A 9 -5.37 4.09 17.45
N TYR A 10 -6.12 3.10 16.97
CA TYR A 10 -6.07 2.65 15.58
C TYR A 10 -7.42 2.84 14.88
N ALA A 11 -7.35 3.15 13.59
CA ALA A 11 -8.50 3.14 12.69
C ALA A 11 -8.36 1.98 11.69
N LEU A 12 -9.06 0.88 11.94
CA LEU A 12 -9.12 -0.26 11.03
C LEU A 12 -10.07 0.03 9.88
N ILE A 13 -9.57 -0.01 8.66
CA ILE A 13 -10.32 0.33 7.45
C ILE A 13 -10.46 -0.91 6.56
N ASP A 14 -11.67 -1.46 6.53
CA ASP A 14 -12.03 -2.53 5.60
C ASP A 14 -12.41 -1.92 4.25
N CYS A 15 -11.53 -2.13 3.27
CA CYS A 15 -11.65 -1.62 1.91
C CYS A 15 -12.46 -2.54 0.98
N ARG A 16 -13.04 -3.61 1.51
CA ARG A 16 -13.90 -4.51 0.75
C ARG A 16 -15.26 -3.91 0.48
N TYR A 17 -16.01 -4.49 -0.45
CA TYR A 17 -17.38 -4.05 -0.71
C TYR A 17 -18.29 -4.36 0.48
N PRO A 18 -19.41 -3.61 0.63
CA PRO A 18 -20.29 -3.76 1.77
C PRO A 18 -20.84 -5.17 1.99
N TYR A 19 -21.09 -5.95 0.94
CA TYR A 19 -21.57 -7.33 1.11
C TYR A 19 -20.49 -8.26 1.70
N GLU A 20 -19.22 -8.09 1.31
CA GLU A 20 -18.10 -8.84 1.89
C GLU A 20 -17.95 -8.49 3.38
N TYR A 21 -18.04 -7.20 3.72
CA TYR A 21 -17.95 -6.70 5.09
C TYR A 21 -19.11 -7.22 5.97
N ARG A 22 -20.35 -7.17 5.46
CA ARG A 22 -21.52 -7.72 6.18
C ARG A 22 -21.43 -9.23 6.39
N GLY A 23 -20.76 -9.94 5.49
CA GLY A 23 -20.50 -11.38 5.61
C GLY A 23 -19.48 -11.76 6.69
N GLY A 24 -18.77 -10.78 7.24
CA GLY A 24 -17.81 -10.94 8.32
C GLY A 24 -16.61 -10.02 8.11
N HIS A 25 -16.21 -9.31 9.17
CA HIS A 25 -15.10 -8.36 9.18
C HIS A 25 -14.43 -8.33 10.55
N ILE A 26 -13.27 -7.67 10.67
CA ILE A 26 -12.58 -7.51 11.96
C ILE A 26 -13.35 -6.54 12.86
N LYS A 27 -13.66 -6.92 14.10
CA LYS A 27 -14.41 -6.13 15.08
C LYS A 27 -13.86 -4.70 15.19
N GLY A 28 -14.77 -3.73 15.09
CA GLY A 28 -14.44 -2.30 15.16
C GLY A 28 -13.85 -1.71 13.88
N ALA A 29 -13.74 -2.48 12.79
CA ALA A 29 -13.34 -1.95 11.49
C ALA A 29 -14.44 -1.10 10.84
N LEU A 30 -14.04 0.00 10.20
CA LEU A 30 -14.89 0.88 9.41
C LEU A 30 -14.88 0.40 7.94
N ASN A 31 -16.05 0.16 7.36
CA ASN A 31 -16.15 -0.18 5.94
C ASN A 31 -16.07 1.06 5.06
N ILE A 32 -14.95 1.24 4.36
CA ILE A 32 -14.73 2.35 3.43
C ILE A 32 -14.10 1.80 2.15
N TYR A 33 -14.91 1.65 1.10
CA TYR A 33 -14.46 1.19 -0.22
C TYR A 33 -14.35 2.33 -1.26
N ASP A 34 -14.89 3.50 -0.94
CA ASP A 34 -14.93 4.67 -1.82
C ASP A 34 -13.89 5.72 -1.39
N PRO A 35 -13.00 6.18 -2.29
CA PRO A 35 -12.01 7.23 -2.00
C PRO A 35 -12.62 8.55 -1.49
N VAL A 36 -13.78 8.97 -2.01
CA VAL A 36 -14.46 10.20 -1.57
C VAL A 36 -14.92 10.08 -0.13
N VAL A 37 -15.48 8.91 0.23
CA VAL A 37 -15.87 8.62 1.61
C VAL A 37 -14.63 8.61 2.51
N LEU A 38 -13.52 8.01 2.05
CA LEU A 38 -12.26 8.01 2.80
C LEU A 38 -11.78 9.43 3.13
N GLU A 39 -11.74 10.32 2.14
CA GLU A 39 -11.32 11.70 2.37
C GLU A 39 -12.22 12.41 3.38
N ASN A 40 -13.54 12.24 3.27
CA ASN A 40 -14.49 12.87 4.19
C ASN A 40 -14.37 12.32 5.62
N SER A 41 -14.03 11.04 5.78
CA SER A 41 -13.82 10.39 7.08
C SER A 41 -12.52 10.82 7.76
N PHE A 42 -11.42 10.93 7.00
CA PHE A 42 -10.10 11.28 7.55
C PHE A 42 -9.83 12.79 7.58
N PHE A 43 -10.47 13.58 6.73
CA PHE A 43 -10.38 15.04 6.72
C PHE A 43 -11.75 15.71 6.88
N PRO A 44 -12.47 15.44 7.98
CA PRO A 44 -13.80 16.01 8.19
C PRO A 44 -13.72 17.52 8.36
N LYS A 45 -14.75 18.23 7.88
CA LYS A 45 -14.86 19.69 8.00
C LYS A 45 -14.91 20.17 9.46
N CYS A 46 -15.39 19.33 10.39
CA CYS A 46 -15.46 19.65 11.81
C CYS A 46 -14.07 19.53 12.47
N PRO A 47 -13.50 20.61 13.03
CA PRO A 47 -12.16 20.57 13.62
C PRO A 47 -12.02 19.62 14.82
N LYS A 48 -13.09 19.47 15.63
CA LYS A 48 -13.10 18.55 16.78
C LYS A 48 -12.98 17.10 16.32
N THR A 49 -13.74 16.72 15.30
CA THR A 49 -13.69 15.36 14.72
C THR A 49 -12.35 15.12 14.03
N LEU A 50 -11.81 16.12 13.33
CA LEU A 50 -10.49 16.03 12.71
C LEU A 50 -9.42 15.74 13.76
N LYS A 51 -9.41 16.48 14.88
CA LYS A 51 -8.44 16.27 15.97
C LYS A 51 -8.46 14.82 16.50
N ILE A 52 -9.65 14.25 16.70
CA ILE A 52 -9.79 12.87 17.15
C ILE A 52 -9.27 11.89 16.09
N MET A 53 -9.55 12.15 14.80
CA MET A 53 -9.12 11.25 13.73
C MET A 53 -7.62 11.29 13.48
N ILE A 54 -6.95 12.45 13.59
CA ILE A 54 -5.49 12.56 13.38
C ILE A 54 -4.66 11.92 14.49
N GLU A 55 -5.26 11.72 15.68
CA GLU A 55 -4.62 10.96 16.77
C GLU A 55 -4.60 9.44 16.50
N LYS A 56 -5.38 8.97 15.51
CA LYS A 56 -5.45 7.56 15.15
C LYS A 56 -4.44 7.17 14.06
N ILE A 57 -3.90 5.97 14.19
CA ILE A 57 -3.06 5.33 13.17
C ILE A 57 -3.96 4.51 12.23
N PRO A 58 -4.04 4.84 10.92
CA PRO A 58 -4.85 4.09 9.97
C PRO A 58 -4.20 2.75 9.60
N ILE A 59 -5.00 1.69 9.59
CA ILE A 59 -4.62 0.35 9.15
C ILE A 59 -5.62 -0.12 8.10
N PHE A 60 -5.17 -0.25 6.86
CA PHE A 60 -6.01 -0.63 5.72
C PHE A 60 -5.93 -2.13 5.47
N TYR A 61 -7.04 -2.74 5.06
CA TYR A 61 -7.04 -4.10 4.55
C TYR A 61 -8.14 -4.30 3.50
N CYS A 62 -8.00 -5.32 2.67
CA CYS A 62 -9.13 -5.83 1.89
C CYS A 62 -9.20 -7.35 2.00
N GLU A 63 -9.72 -8.06 0.99
CA GLU A 63 -9.77 -9.54 1.03
C GLU A 63 -8.36 -10.14 1.13
N TYR A 64 -7.46 -9.74 0.23
CA TYR A 64 -6.07 -10.21 0.19
C TYR A 64 -5.03 -9.10 0.46
N SER A 65 -5.50 -7.86 0.67
CA SER A 65 -4.66 -6.65 0.80
C SER A 65 -3.65 -6.40 -0.33
N SER A 66 -3.90 -6.92 -1.54
CA SER A 66 -3.00 -6.79 -2.69
C SER A 66 -3.34 -5.62 -3.62
N ALA A 67 -4.59 -5.14 -3.61
CA ALA A 67 -5.07 -4.10 -4.52
C ALA A 67 -5.85 -2.99 -3.80
N ARG A 68 -7.08 -3.28 -3.38
CA ARG A 68 -8.01 -2.27 -2.79
C ARG A 68 -7.44 -1.57 -1.54
N GLY A 69 -6.88 -2.34 -0.60
CA GLY A 69 -6.24 -1.81 0.62
C GLY A 69 -5.06 -0.87 0.33
N PRO A 70 -3.99 -1.33 -0.37
CA PRO A 70 -2.87 -0.46 -0.76
C PRO A 70 -3.28 0.76 -1.59
N LEU A 71 -4.30 0.62 -2.46
CA LEU A 71 -4.82 1.71 -3.27
C LEU A 71 -5.40 2.84 -2.42
N LEU A 72 -6.30 2.51 -1.47
CA LEU A 72 -6.91 3.50 -0.59
C LEU A 72 -5.89 4.09 0.42
N ALA A 73 -4.96 3.28 0.94
CA ALA A 73 -3.86 3.79 1.77
C ALA A 73 -3.00 4.82 1.02
N SER A 74 -2.68 4.53 -0.24
CA SER A 74 -1.95 5.46 -1.12
C SER A 74 -2.76 6.71 -1.43
N HIS A 75 -4.08 6.57 -1.61
CA HIS A 75 -4.98 7.70 -1.82
C HIS A 75 -4.99 8.63 -0.59
N LEU A 76 -5.16 8.09 0.62
CA LEU A 76 -5.11 8.87 1.86
C LEU A 76 -3.81 9.67 1.96
N ARG A 77 -2.66 9.03 1.72
CA ARG A 77 -1.36 9.72 1.76
C ARG A 77 -1.24 10.82 0.72
N LYS A 78 -1.75 10.63 -0.49
CA LYS A 78 -1.77 11.67 -1.54
C LYS A 78 -2.64 12.85 -1.12
N SER A 79 -3.84 12.60 -0.60
CA SER A 79 -4.74 13.65 -0.16
C SER A 79 -4.18 14.41 1.06
N ASP A 80 -3.50 13.74 1.99
CA ASP A 80 -2.76 14.38 3.10
C ASP A 80 -1.66 15.31 2.57
N ARG A 81 -0.82 14.83 1.63
CA ARG A 81 0.26 15.62 1.03
C ARG A 81 -0.25 16.84 0.25
N VAL A 82 -1.38 16.72 -0.43
CA VAL A 82 -2.03 17.84 -1.12
C VAL A 82 -2.47 18.90 -0.12
N ARG A 83 -3.09 18.51 1.00
CA ARG A 83 -3.59 19.44 2.03
C ARG A 83 -2.46 20.12 2.80
N ASN A 84 -1.31 19.48 2.89
CA ASN A 84 -0.13 19.97 3.61
C ASN A 84 1.02 20.40 2.68
N TYR A 85 0.71 20.76 1.43
CA TYR A 85 1.71 21.12 0.41
C TYR A 85 2.66 22.24 0.90
N ASP A 86 2.11 23.34 1.42
CA ASP A 86 2.88 24.50 1.88
C ASP A 86 3.66 24.25 3.19
N LYS A 87 3.38 23.14 3.89
CA LYS A 87 3.95 22.79 5.20
C LYS A 87 4.89 21.58 5.12
N TYR A 88 5.37 21.23 3.92
CA TYR A 88 6.28 20.09 3.76
C TYR A 88 7.46 20.18 4.75
N PRO A 89 7.80 19.10 5.49
CA PRO A 89 7.39 17.70 5.31
C PRO A 89 6.18 17.25 6.15
N TYR A 90 5.41 18.16 6.75
CA TYR A 90 4.28 17.83 7.64
C TYR A 90 3.24 16.89 7.01
N LEU A 91 2.68 16.01 7.83
CA LEU A 91 1.56 15.11 7.55
C LEU A 91 0.61 15.10 8.74
N TYR A 92 -0.67 14.92 8.47
CA TYR A 92 -1.61 14.52 9.52
C TYR A 92 -1.37 13.06 9.94
N TYR A 93 -1.14 12.17 8.97
CA TYR A 93 -0.97 10.73 9.17
C TYR A 93 0.45 10.30 8.83
N ASN A 94 1.36 10.45 9.80
CA ASN A 94 2.77 10.04 9.67
C ASN A 94 2.90 8.53 9.40
N GLU A 95 2.12 7.73 10.12
CA GLU A 95 2.09 6.27 10.02
C GLU A 95 0.80 5.81 9.33
N ILE A 96 0.94 4.94 8.33
CA ILE A 96 -0.18 4.27 7.64
C ILE A 96 0.27 2.84 7.38
N TYR A 97 -0.54 1.86 7.75
CA TYR A 97 -0.23 0.45 7.56
C TYR A 97 -1.23 -0.24 6.65
N VAL A 98 -0.80 -1.35 6.05
CA VAL A 98 -1.66 -2.30 5.33
C VAL A 98 -1.50 -3.66 5.99
N LEU A 99 -2.63 -4.29 6.38
CA LEU A 99 -2.61 -5.63 6.95
C LEU A 99 -2.24 -6.65 5.88
N GLN A 100 -1.07 -7.27 6.01
CA GLN A 100 -0.58 -8.28 5.08
C GLN A 100 -1.55 -9.48 5.00
N GLY A 101 -1.82 -9.97 3.80
CA GLY A 101 -2.74 -11.10 3.56
C GLY A 101 -4.24 -10.77 3.68
N GLY A 102 -4.57 -9.60 4.22
CA GLY A 102 -5.94 -9.11 4.33
C GLY A 102 -6.84 -9.96 5.22
N TYR A 103 -8.15 -9.79 5.04
CA TYR A 103 -9.15 -10.49 5.82
C TYR A 103 -9.11 -12.00 5.58
N ASN A 104 -8.75 -12.44 4.36
CA ASN A 104 -8.64 -13.85 4.03
C ASN A 104 -7.59 -14.56 4.90
N SER A 105 -6.38 -14.02 4.99
CA SER A 105 -5.34 -14.61 5.85
C SER A 105 -5.64 -14.45 7.34
N PHE A 106 -6.31 -13.35 7.73
CA PHE A 106 -6.71 -13.11 9.12
C PHE A 106 -7.77 -14.11 9.59
N TYR A 107 -8.79 -14.37 8.77
CA TYR A 107 -9.90 -15.26 9.13
C TYR A 107 -9.53 -16.75 9.04
N ASN A 108 -8.71 -17.12 8.05
CA ASN A 108 -8.28 -18.51 7.82
C ASN A 108 -6.95 -18.85 8.52
N SER A 109 -6.52 -18.08 9.51
CA SER A 109 -5.34 -18.42 10.30
C SER A 109 -5.56 -19.65 11.15
N ASP A 110 -4.49 -20.40 11.44
CA ASP A 110 -4.53 -21.56 12.35
C ASP A 110 -4.87 -21.17 13.80
N ASP A 111 -4.69 -19.89 14.15
CA ASP A 111 -5.08 -19.35 15.45
C ASP A 111 -6.59 -19.08 15.48
N GLU A 112 -7.34 -20.01 16.09
CA GLU A 112 -8.80 -19.91 16.23
C GLU A 112 -9.25 -18.63 16.98
N CYS A 113 -8.38 -18.01 17.80
CA CYS A 113 -8.75 -16.78 18.51
C CYS A 113 -8.98 -15.59 17.57
N PHE A 114 -8.45 -15.62 16.33
CA PHE A 114 -8.70 -14.54 15.37
C PHE A 114 -10.13 -14.56 14.81
N LYS A 115 -10.79 -15.73 14.79
CA LYS A 115 -12.21 -15.81 14.42
C LYS A 115 -13.11 -15.15 15.46
N ASP A 116 -12.71 -15.19 16.73
CA ASP A 116 -13.40 -14.48 17.82
C ASP A 116 -13.27 -12.96 17.70
N LEU A 117 -12.29 -12.48 16.94
CA LEU A 117 -12.11 -11.05 16.61
C LEU A 117 -12.91 -10.62 15.39
N CYS A 118 -13.73 -11.50 14.80
CA CYS A 118 -14.58 -11.20 13.65
C CYS A 118 -16.05 -11.02 14.03
N GLU A 119 -16.78 -10.19 13.28
CA GLU A 119 -18.20 -9.96 13.45
C GLU A 119 -18.90 -9.69 12.10
N PRO A 120 -19.97 -10.44 11.74
CA PRO A 120 -20.23 -11.79 12.22
C PRO A 120 -19.03 -12.72 11.97
N THR A 121 -18.97 -13.86 12.66
CA THR A 121 -17.94 -14.89 12.40
C THR A 121 -18.25 -15.56 11.06
N GLY A 122 -17.73 -14.98 9.98
CA GLY A 122 -17.96 -15.44 8.63
C GLY A 122 -16.95 -14.85 7.66
N TYR A 123 -16.92 -15.41 6.46
CA TYR A 123 -16.09 -14.94 5.37
C TYR A 123 -16.87 -15.02 4.06
N VAL A 124 -17.12 -13.86 3.45
CA VAL A 124 -17.74 -13.76 2.13
C VAL A 124 -16.69 -13.22 1.14
N PRO A 125 -16.29 -14.01 0.13
CA PRO A 125 -15.33 -13.57 -0.86
C PRO A 125 -15.93 -12.56 -1.84
N MET A 126 -15.08 -11.78 -2.50
CA MET A 126 -15.53 -10.76 -3.46
C MET A 126 -16.37 -11.36 -4.60
N HIS A 127 -16.02 -12.55 -5.10
CA HIS A 127 -16.69 -13.18 -6.24
C HIS A 127 -17.69 -14.27 -5.82
N ASP A 128 -18.32 -14.10 -4.65
CA ASP A 128 -19.39 -15.00 -4.22
C ASP A 128 -20.59 -14.96 -5.18
N LYS A 129 -21.07 -16.13 -5.58
CA LYS A 129 -22.18 -16.27 -6.54
C LYS A 129 -23.48 -15.67 -6.03
N MET A 130 -23.73 -15.72 -4.72
CA MET A 130 -24.94 -15.16 -4.10
C MET A 130 -24.98 -13.63 -4.18
N PHE A 131 -23.82 -12.98 -4.33
CA PHE A 131 -23.68 -11.53 -4.34
C PHE A 131 -23.25 -10.98 -5.71
N ALA A 132 -23.41 -11.76 -6.78
CA ALA A 132 -22.98 -11.37 -8.12
C ALA A 132 -23.59 -10.05 -8.61
N ASP A 133 -24.85 -9.77 -8.26
CA ASP A 133 -25.51 -8.53 -8.66
C ASP A 133 -25.06 -7.32 -7.82
N GLU A 134 -24.84 -7.50 -6.51
CA GLU A 134 -24.23 -6.46 -5.67
C GLU A 134 -22.80 -6.13 -6.15
N PHE A 135 -21.99 -7.15 -6.46
CA PHE A 135 -20.66 -6.97 -7.03
C PHE A 135 -20.69 -6.08 -8.27
N LYS A 136 -21.59 -6.34 -9.24
CA LYS A 136 -21.71 -5.52 -10.45
C LYS A 136 -22.02 -4.07 -10.13
N ILE A 137 -22.92 -3.81 -9.17
CA ILE A 137 -23.30 -2.45 -8.76
C ILE A 137 -22.08 -1.70 -8.20
N TYR A 138 -21.37 -2.29 -7.23
CA TYR A 138 -20.21 -1.63 -6.62
C TYR A 138 -19.05 -1.50 -7.60
N HIS A 139 -18.79 -2.52 -8.42
CA HIS A 139 -17.73 -2.47 -9.41
C HIS A 139 -17.98 -1.37 -10.45
N MET A 140 -19.19 -1.26 -10.98
CA MET A 140 -19.54 -0.21 -11.93
C MET A 140 -19.48 1.19 -11.30
N ARG A 141 -19.87 1.34 -10.02
CA ARG A 141 -19.73 2.61 -9.28
C ARG A 141 -18.26 3.00 -9.11
N ASN A 142 -17.39 2.07 -8.73
CA ASN A 142 -15.96 2.35 -8.62
C ASN A 142 -15.31 2.76 -9.94
N VAL A 143 -15.76 2.19 -11.06
CA VAL A 143 -15.30 2.59 -12.40
C VAL A 143 -15.75 4.02 -12.72
N ARG A 144 -16.98 4.39 -12.35
CA ARG A 144 -17.53 5.74 -12.57
C ARG A 144 -16.91 6.80 -11.67
N ASN A 145 -16.66 6.46 -10.41
CA ASN A 145 -16.01 7.33 -9.41
C ASN A 145 -14.50 7.46 -9.65
N GLY A 146 -14.05 7.24 -10.90
CA GLY A 146 -12.66 7.28 -11.33
C GLY A 146 -11.87 8.32 -10.56
N ILE A 147 -10.84 7.84 -9.86
CA ILE A 147 -9.97 8.57 -8.95
C ILE A 147 -9.55 9.88 -9.62
N GLY A 148 -10.26 10.98 -9.36
CA GLY A 148 -10.01 12.24 -10.07
C GLY A 148 -11.16 13.23 -10.13
N LEU A 149 -12.39 12.80 -10.47
CA LEU A 149 -13.42 13.76 -10.89
C LEU A 149 -14.12 14.49 -9.72
N GLU A 150 -14.46 13.78 -8.64
CA GLU A 150 -15.17 14.38 -7.49
C GLU A 150 -14.28 14.73 -6.29
N THR A 151 -13.10 14.12 -6.15
CA THR A 151 -12.19 14.34 -5.01
C THR A 151 -11.42 15.66 -5.06
N GLY A 152 -11.74 16.57 -6.00
CA GLY A 152 -11.00 17.82 -6.16
C GLY A 152 -9.55 17.65 -6.63
N MET A 153 -9.13 16.44 -7.04
CA MET A 153 -7.79 16.19 -7.57
C MET A 153 -7.52 17.01 -8.84
N PHE A 154 -8.55 17.40 -9.61
CA PHE A 154 -8.41 18.40 -10.68
C PHE A 154 -8.27 19.83 -10.17
N GLN A 155 -8.89 20.20 -9.04
CA GLN A 155 -8.79 21.55 -8.49
C GLN A 155 -7.36 21.82 -7.99
N THR A 156 -6.69 20.82 -7.43
CA THR A 156 -5.25 20.87 -7.11
C THR A 156 -4.36 20.82 -8.36
N ALA A 157 -4.80 20.18 -9.45
CA ALA A 157 -4.11 20.25 -10.74
C ALA A 157 -4.23 21.63 -11.40
N VAL A 158 -5.26 22.42 -11.08
CA VAL A 158 -5.38 23.83 -11.51
C VAL A 158 -4.36 24.72 -10.79
N ILE A 159 -3.98 24.41 -9.53
CA ILE A 159 -2.87 25.10 -8.84
C ILE A 159 -1.55 24.94 -9.62
N LYS A 160 -1.34 23.79 -10.28
CA LYS A 160 -0.18 23.58 -11.18
C LYS A 160 -0.24 24.37 -12.50
N LYS A 161 -1.39 24.92 -12.89
CA LYS A 161 -1.58 25.63 -14.15
C LYS A 161 -1.54 27.15 -14.03
N ASN A 162 -1.36 27.72 -12.84
CA ASN A 162 -1.24 29.17 -12.71
C ASN A 162 0.20 29.61 -13.08
N PRO A 163 0.43 30.27 -14.24
CA PRO A 163 1.77 30.61 -14.70
C PRO A 163 2.45 31.65 -13.80
N ASP A 164 1.69 32.39 -12.99
CA ASP A 164 2.17 33.50 -12.17
C ASP A 164 2.99 33.04 -10.94
N ILE A 165 2.90 31.77 -10.53
CA ILE A 165 3.69 31.22 -9.41
C ILE A 165 5.07 30.72 -9.87
N ARG A 166 5.31 30.54 -11.18
CA ARG A 166 6.59 30.02 -11.70
C ARG A 166 7.76 31.00 -11.60
N ARG A 167 7.57 32.23 -11.13
CA ARG A 167 8.58 33.29 -11.26
C ARG A 167 9.32 33.71 -9.99
N SER A 168 9.01 33.16 -8.85
CA SER A 168 9.79 33.43 -7.63
C SER A 168 10.03 32.13 -6.89
N HIS A 169 11.20 31.53 -7.12
CA HIS A 169 12.06 30.84 -6.15
C HIS A 169 13.08 30.04 -6.97
N SER A 170 14.29 30.58 -7.05
CA SER A 170 15.48 29.88 -7.54
C SER A 170 15.64 28.56 -6.77
N VAL A 171 15.60 27.45 -7.49
CA VAL A 171 15.88 26.10 -6.96
C VAL A 171 17.34 26.07 -6.46
N PRO A 172 17.61 25.68 -5.20
CA PRO A 172 18.97 25.36 -4.78
C PRO A 172 19.47 24.14 -5.56
N GLN A 173 20.60 24.30 -6.23
CA GLN A 173 21.25 23.26 -7.02
C GLN A 173 21.81 22.19 -6.07
N MET A 174 21.29 20.96 -6.15
CA MET A 174 21.83 19.81 -5.44
C MET A 174 23.08 19.30 -6.18
N PRO A 175 24.13 18.85 -5.47
CA PRO A 175 25.33 18.31 -6.11
C PRO A 175 25.02 16.97 -6.81
N GLU A 176 25.54 16.81 -8.02
CA GLU A 176 25.39 15.61 -8.84
C GLU A 176 26.03 14.40 -8.14
N SER A 177 25.33 13.26 -8.19
CA SER A 177 25.83 11.98 -7.69
C SER A 177 26.88 11.42 -8.66
N PRO A 178 28.02 10.87 -8.19
CA PRO A 178 29.07 10.41 -9.08
C PRO A 178 28.63 9.15 -9.84
N THR A 179 28.76 9.22 -11.17
CA THR A 179 28.46 8.14 -12.11
C THR A 179 29.55 7.08 -12.08
N THR A 180 29.12 5.80 -12.06
CA THR A 180 29.94 4.59 -12.09
C THR A 180 30.73 4.46 -13.39
N SER A 181 31.90 5.11 -13.50
CA SER A 181 32.88 4.79 -14.55
C SER A 181 34.34 5.18 -14.23
N GLN A 182 34.68 5.41 -12.97
CA GLN A 182 36.05 5.76 -12.56
C GLN A 182 36.59 4.81 -11.50
N PHE A 183 36.79 3.53 -11.87
CA PHE A 183 37.76 2.64 -11.23
C PHE A 183 38.24 1.61 -12.27
N ALA A 184 38.90 2.13 -13.30
CA ALA A 184 39.66 1.32 -14.26
C ALA A 184 40.89 2.12 -14.67
N SER A 185 41.94 2.06 -13.84
CA SER A 185 43.34 2.27 -14.20
C SER A 185 44.12 2.58 -12.92
N MET A 186 44.91 1.63 -12.45
CA MET A 186 46.33 1.83 -12.15
C MET A 186 46.92 0.49 -11.68
N GLN A 187 47.78 -0.06 -12.52
CA GLN A 187 48.61 -1.22 -12.24
C GLN A 187 49.85 -0.81 -11.44
N SER A 188 50.27 -1.65 -10.50
CA SER A 188 51.69 -1.94 -10.27
C SER A 188 51.83 -3.27 -9.52
N SER A 189 52.52 -4.24 -10.11
CA SER A 189 53.04 -5.47 -9.47
C SER A 189 54.48 -5.22 -8.97
N PRO A 190 55.27 -6.22 -8.48
CA PRO A 190 54.96 -7.54 -7.90
C PRO A 190 55.75 -7.84 -6.60
N GLU A 191 55.42 -8.91 -5.85
CA GLU A 191 56.46 -9.78 -5.28
C GLU A 191 55.97 -11.22 -5.03
N LYS A 192 56.85 -12.17 -5.35
CA LYS A 192 56.67 -13.63 -5.37
C LYS A 192 56.93 -14.25 -3.99
N LYS A 193 56.21 -15.34 -3.64
CA LYS A 193 56.76 -16.62 -3.15
C LYS A 193 55.68 -17.70 -3.01
N LEU A 194 55.97 -18.88 -3.57
CA LEU A 194 55.39 -20.22 -3.32
C LEU A 194 56.49 -21.02 -2.56
N PRO A 195 56.33 -22.29 -2.11
CA PRO A 195 55.17 -23.18 -1.91
C PRO A 195 55.13 -23.88 -0.52
N SER A 196 54.03 -24.59 -0.22
CA SER A 196 54.11 -25.99 0.28
C SER A 196 52.73 -26.68 0.34
N ASN A 197 52.71 -27.91 -0.15
CA ASN A 197 51.61 -28.88 -0.19
C ASN A 197 51.11 -29.33 1.20
N THR A 198 49.86 -29.83 1.27
CA THR A 198 49.47 -31.22 1.62
C THR A 198 47.93 -31.32 1.64
N ASP A 199 47.40 -32.30 0.89
CA ASP A 199 46.37 -33.32 1.26
C ASP A 199 45.24 -32.91 2.24
N ASP A 200 43.94 -33.21 2.09
CA ASP A 200 43.31 -34.45 1.63
C ASP A 200 41.76 -34.32 1.56
N THR A 201 41.14 -35.13 0.67
CA THR A 201 39.77 -35.71 0.72
C THR A 201 38.47 -34.89 0.54
N ASN A 202 37.83 -35.16 -0.62
CA ASN A 202 36.41 -35.51 -0.88
C ASN A 202 35.25 -34.96 -0.01
N THR A 203 34.28 -34.31 -0.66
CA THR A 203 32.96 -34.90 -1.00
C THR A 203 32.09 -33.92 -1.81
N THR A 204 31.76 -34.33 -3.03
CA THR A 204 30.78 -33.78 -3.97
C THR A 204 29.34 -34.00 -3.52
N VAL A 205 28.50 -32.94 -3.54
CA VAL A 205 27.05 -33.07 -3.81
C VAL A 205 26.63 -31.93 -4.74
N SER A 206 26.20 -32.32 -5.93
CA SER A 206 25.72 -31.48 -7.02
C SER A 206 24.29 -30.98 -6.78
N ILE A 207 24.05 -29.68 -6.98
CA ILE A 207 22.70 -29.09 -7.06
C ILE A 207 22.46 -28.66 -8.52
N PRO A 208 21.47 -29.24 -9.24
CA PRO A 208 21.18 -28.79 -10.60
C PRO A 208 20.30 -27.54 -10.64
N MET A 209 20.71 -26.60 -11.49
CA MET A 209 19.99 -25.43 -11.97
C MET A 209 18.74 -25.83 -12.76
N LEU A 210 17.55 -25.36 -12.37
CA LEU A 210 16.36 -25.40 -13.22
C LEU A 210 16.23 -24.10 -14.02
N THR A 211 16.18 -24.28 -15.33
CA THR A 211 16.01 -23.25 -16.36
C THR A 211 14.56 -22.80 -16.51
N ASN A 212 14.36 -21.49 -16.67
CA ASN A 212 13.11 -20.84 -17.06
C ASN A 212 12.66 -21.22 -18.49
N PRO A 213 11.42 -21.69 -18.72
CA PRO A 213 10.84 -21.75 -20.06
C PRO A 213 10.15 -20.43 -20.45
N ARG A 214 10.58 -19.87 -21.59
CA ARG A 214 9.97 -18.73 -22.31
C ARG A 214 8.60 -19.09 -22.88
N THR A 215 7.74 -18.08 -22.94
CA THR A 215 6.46 -18.01 -23.66
C THR A 215 6.60 -18.20 -25.18
N PRO A 216 5.59 -18.81 -25.84
CA PRO A 216 5.34 -18.61 -27.26
C PRO A 216 4.10 -17.75 -27.50
N THR A 217 4.31 -16.62 -28.18
CA THR A 217 3.29 -15.81 -28.83
C THR A 217 2.81 -16.51 -30.10
N GLY A 218 1.54 -16.86 -30.17
CA GLY A 218 0.90 -17.46 -31.35
C GLY A 218 -0.28 -16.62 -31.83
N ARG A 219 -0.06 -15.83 -32.88
CA ARG A 219 -1.07 -15.06 -33.63
C ARG A 219 -1.70 -16.01 -34.66
N LYS A 220 -3.01 -16.25 -34.61
CA LYS A 220 -3.75 -16.91 -35.72
C LYS A 220 -4.54 -15.87 -36.51
N LYS A 221 -4.41 -15.98 -37.83
CA LYS A 221 -5.31 -15.41 -38.85
C LYS A 221 -6.61 -16.20 -38.87
#